data_AF-A0A1W9ZCJ1-F1
#
_entry.id   AF-A0A1W9ZCJ1-F1
#
_cell.length_a   1.000
_cell.length_b   1.000
_cell.length_c   1.000
_cell.angle_alpha   90.00
_cell.angle_beta   90.00
_cell.angle_gamma   90.00
#
_symmetry.space_group_name_H-M   'P 1'
#
loop_
_entity.id
_entity.type
_entity.pdbx_description
1 polymer ?
#
loop_
_entity_poly.entity_id
_entity_poly.type
_entity_poly.pdbx_seq_one_letter_code
_entity_poly.pdbx_strand_id
1 'polypeptide(L)'
;MRPHIRQLFGAVLTFLALSACGASSTDSAGSLAVVQNGRVLSRLTLSQLTALPQAEIVTPQSRGAQVQKGPTLRSVLNAAGATGIERVRVEGRDPAQTFGSAELTEQLVLNITKRNTLKLTGTQLGRDRWVRDVTTLVVNP
;
A
#
# COMPACT_ATOMS: atom_id res chain seq x y z
N MET A 1 -30.72 71.20 19.99
CA MET A 1 -31.84 70.24 19.94
C MET A 1 -31.31 68.91 19.39
N ARG A 2 -31.43 67.83 20.17
CA ARG A 2 -31.16 66.40 19.80
C ARG A 2 -32.19 65.94 18.73
N PRO A 3 -32.12 64.75 18.05
CA PRO A 3 -31.50 63.48 18.48
C PRO A 3 -31.00 62.46 17.39
N HIS A 4 -30.56 61.28 17.89
CA HIS A 4 -30.42 59.92 17.31
C HIS A 4 -29.27 59.61 16.34
N ILE A 5 -28.27 58.78 16.71
CA ILE A 5 -28.24 57.30 16.90
C ILE A 5 -28.56 56.51 15.61
N ARG A 6 -27.52 55.84 15.09
CA ARG A 6 -27.53 54.59 14.29
C ARG A 6 -26.07 54.09 14.25
N GLN A 7 -25.70 53.01 14.95
CA GLN A 7 -25.65 51.62 14.45
C GLN A 7 -24.74 51.49 13.20
N LEU A 8 -23.84 50.51 13.02
CA LEU A 8 -23.67 49.18 13.59
C LEU A 8 -22.29 48.65 13.12
N PHE A 9 -21.75 47.69 13.86
CA PHE A 9 -20.60 46.83 13.53
C PHE A 9 -20.64 46.24 12.11
N GLY A 10 -19.48 45.99 11.51
CA GLY A 10 -19.39 45.15 10.31
C GLY A 10 -17.99 45.01 9.72
N ALA A 11 -17.08 44.31 10.42
CA ALA A 11 -15.85 43.80 9.83
C ALA A 11 -16.17 42.57 8.96
N VAL A 12 -15.74 42.57 7.71
CA VAL A 12 -15.67 41.34 6.89
C VAL A 12 -14.31 41.31 6.21
N LEU A 13 -13.44 40.46 6.74
CA LEU A 13 -12.13 40.11 6.22
C LEU A 13 -12.33 38.91 5.28
N THR A 14 -12.28 39.13 3.97
CA THR A 14 -12.41 38.06 2.97
C THR A 14 -11.08 37.30 2.85
N PHE A 15 -11.01 36.15 3.51
CA PHE A 15 -9.98 35.15 3.27
C PHE A 15 -10.23 34.46 1.91
N LEU A 16 -9.36 34.72 0.94
CA LEU A 16 -9.24 33.91 -0.29
C LEU A 16 -8.56 32.59 0.07
N ALA A 17 -9.35 31.54 0.32
CA ALA A 17 -8.86 30.18 0.36
C ALA A 17 -8.74 29.64 -1.08
N LEU A 18 -7.54 29.72 -1.66
CA LEU A 18 -7.20 28.89 -2.83
C LEU A 18 -7.08 27.44 -2.34
N SER A 19 -8.18 26.70 -2.44
CA SER A 19 -8.17 25.24 -2.25
C SER A 19 -7.41 24.60 -3.41
N ALA A 20 -6.39 23.84 -3.03
CA ALA A 20 -5.55 23.00 -3.87
C ALA A 20 -6.38 22.11 -4.81
N CYS A 21 -6.24 22.31 -6.12
CA CYS A 21 -6.44 21.24 -7.10
C CYS A 21 -5.08 20.63 -7.41
N GLY A 22 -4.59 19.82 -6.47
CA GLY A 22 -3.38 19.03 -6.63
C GLY A 22 -3.75 17.55 -6.86
N ALA A 23 -3.22 17.01 -7.96
CA ALA A 23 -3.09 15.58 -8.27
C ALA A 23 -4.37 14.80 -8.61
N SER A 24 -4.66 14.71 -9.91
CA SER A 24 -5.35 13.56 -10.49
C SER A 24 -4.64 13.13 -11.76
N SER A 25 -3.48 12.50 -11.58
CA SER A 25 -2.91 11.59 -12.56
C SER A 25 -2.83 10.24 -11.88
N THR A 26 -3.97 9.54 -11.89
CA THR A 26 -4.15 8.19 -11.39
C THR A 26 -3.36 7.22 -12.27
N ASP A 27 -2.08 7.08 -11.98
CA ASP A 27 -1.25 6.01 -12.53
C ASP A 27 -1.55 4.73 -11.73
N SER A 28 -2.72 4.14 -12.00
CA SER A 28 -3.19 2.91 -11.32
C SER A 28 -2.39 1.67 -11.73
N ALA A 29 -1.69 1.72 -12.86
CA ALA A 29 -0.88 0.62 -13.36
C ALA A 29 0.34 0.42 -12.46
N GLY A 30 0.40 -0.70 -11.75
CA GLY A 30 1.50 -1.02 -10.84
C GLY A 30 1.35 -0.44 -9.43
N SER A 31 0.19 0.10 -9.06
CA SER A 31 -0.09 0.52 -7.68
C SER A 31 -0.60 -0.63 -6.81
N LEU A 32 -0.08 -0.75 -5.60
CA LEU A 32 -0.52 -1.70 -4.57
C LEU A 32 -1.42 -0.98 -3.56
N ALA A 33 -2.67 -1.41 -3.42
CA ALA A 33 -3.55 -0.94 -2.37
C ALA A 33 -3.32 -1.72 -1.07
N VAL A 34 -3.22 -1.01 0.05
CA VAL A 34 -3.29 -1.61 1.39
C VAL A 34 -4.59 -1.17 2.02
N VAL A 35 -5.43 -2.14 2.38
CA VAL A 35 -6.77 -1.95 2.90
C VAL A 35 -6.82 -2.47 4.33
N GLN A 36 -7.38 -1.68 5.25
CA GLN A 36 -7.65 -2.10 6.61
C GLN A 36 -9.03 -1.60 7.02
N ASN A 37 -9.83 -2.43 7.70
CA ASN A 37 -11.18 -2.07 8.13
C ASN A 37 -12.07 -1.55 6.98
N GLY A 38 -11.93 -2.14 5.79
CA GLY A 38 -12.66 -1.76 4.58
C GLY A 38 -12.24 -0.43 3.95
N ARG A 39 -11.18 0.23 4.46
CA ARG A 39 -10.68 1.51 3.94
C ARG A 39 -9.28 1.33 3.34
N VAL A 40 -9.02 2.00 2.21
CA VAL A 40 -7.67 2.08 1.66
C VAL A 40 -6.83 2.97 2.58
N LEU A 41 -5.84 2.38 3.26
CA LEU A 41 -4.88 3.11 4.06
C LEU A 41 -3.86 3.83 3.20
N SER A 42 -3.36 3.13 2.18
CA SER A 42 -2.33 3.64 1.28
C SER A 42 -2.42 2.98 -0.08
N ARG A 43 -1.94 3.69 -1.10
CA ARG A 43 -1.71 3.18 -2.44
C ARG A 43 -0.24 3.41 -2.78
N LEU A 44 0.54 2.34 -2.72
CA LEU A 44 1.98 2.38 -2.94
C LEU A 44 2.29 2.17 -4.42
N THR A 45 3.04 3.10 -5.00
CA THR A 45 3.58 2.98 -6.37
C THR A 45 4.78 2.03 -6.40
N LEU A 46 5.13 1.53 -7.59
CA LEU A 46 6.36 0.74 -7.76
C LEU A 46 7.63 1.49 -7.32
N SER A 47 7.68 2.80 -7.55
CA SER A 47 8.80 3.63 -7.12
C SER A 47 8.93 3.62 -5.59
N GLN A 48 7.82 3.81 -4.87
CA GLN A 48 7.80 3.72 -3.41
C GLN A 48 8.18 2.32 -2.92
N LEU A 49 7.67 1.27 -3.56
CA LEU A 49 8.01 -0.12 -3.20
C LEU A 49 9.48 -0.46 -3.45
N THR A 50 10.11 0.13 -4.47
CA THR A 50 11.53 -0.05 -4.77
C THR A 50 12.42 0.72 -3.80
N ALA A 51 11.93 1.84 -3.26
CA ALA A 51 12.63 2.64 -2.26
C ALA A 51 12.61 2.02 -0.85
N LEU A 52 11.73 1.05 -0.59
CA LEU A 52 11.75 0.26 0.65
C LEU A 52 12.99 -0.64 0.72
N PRO A 53 13.42 -1.09 1.92
CA PRO A 53 14.45 -2.11 2.05
C PRO A 53 14.12 -3.35 1.22
N GLN A 54 15.03 -3.72 0.32
CA GLN A 54 14.89 -4.87 -0.57
C GLN A 54 15.54 -6.10 0.05
N ALA A 55 14.80 -7.21 0.11
CA ALA A 55 15.32 -8.52 0.47
C ALA A 55 15.52 -9.36 -0.80
N GLU A 56 16.54 -10.23 -0.77
CA GLU A 56 16.74 -11.27 -1.77
C GLU A 56 16.55 -12.63 -1.12
N ILE A 57 15.72 -13.48 -1.73
CA ILE A 57 15.46 -14.83 -1.26
C ILE A 57 15.71 -15.85 -2.35
N VAL A 58 16.24 -17.02 -1.97
CA VAL A 58 16.43 -18.15 -2.89
C VAL A 58 15.21 -19.06 -2.82
N THR A 59 14.61 -19.30 -3.98
CA THR A 59 13.42 -20.14 -4.17
C THR A 59 13.74 -21.24 -5.20
N PRO A 60 14.42 -22.33 -4.79
CA PRO A 60 14.79 -23.42 -5.70
C PRO A 60 13.59 -24.05 -6.40
N GLN A 61 12.42 -24.01 -5.73
CA GLN A 61 11.15 -24.46 -6.29
C GLN A 61 10.66 -23.63 -7.48
N SER A 62 11.21 -22.44 -7.74
CA SER A 62 10.86 -21.63 -8.92
C SER A 62 11.20 -22.37 -10.22
N ARG A 63 10.30 -22.28 -11.22
CA ARG A 63 10.59 -22.68 -12.61
C ARG A 63 11.25 -21.57 -13.43
N GLY A 64 11.29 -20.35 -12.89
CA GLY A 64 11.93 -19.19 -13.52
C GLY A 64 13.18 -18.79 -12.75
N ALA A 65 13.38 -17.48 -12.56
CA ALA A 65 14.43 -16.98 -11.67
C ALA A 65 14.28 -17.62 -10.28
N GLN A 66 15.37 -18.18 -9.76
CA GLN A 66 15.40 -18.80 -8.43
C GLN A 66 15.66 -17.76 -7.34
N VAL A 67 16.37 -16.68 -7.64
CA VAL A 67 16.48 -15.52 -6.75
C VAL A 67 15.27 -14.61 -7.00
N GLN A 68 14.56 -14.27 -5.92
CA GLN A 68 13.48 -13.27 -5.93
C GLN A 68 13.96 -12.04 -5.15
N LYS A 69 13.58 -10.85 -5.63
CA LYS A 69 13.98 -9.57 -5.04
C LYS A 69 12.78 -8.66 -4.88
N GLY A 70 12.62 -8.11 -3.68
CA GLY A 70 11.53 -7.18 -3.37
C GLY A 70 11.50 -6.79 -1.91
N PRO A 71 10.65 -5.82 -1.52
CA PRO A 71 10.39 -5.57 -0.12
C PRO A 71 9.69 -6.76 0.53
N THR A 72 9.89 -6.93 1.84
CA THR A 72 9.17 -7.94 2.62
C THR A 72 7.71 -7.52 2.77
N LEU A 73 6.80 -8.49 2.92
CA LEU A 73 5.39 -8.18 3.10
C LEU A 73 5.18 -7.31 4.36
N ARG A 74 5.96 -7.58 5.42
CA ARG A 74 5.96 -6.78 6.66
C ARG A 74 6.41 -5.34 6.43
N SER A 75 7.49 -5.10 5.68
CA SER A 75 7.97 -3.73 5.44
C SER A 75 6.97 -2.90 4.63
N VAL A 76 6.28 -3.52 3.67
CA VAL A 76 5.21 -2.88 2.89
C VAL A 76 4.02 -2.48 3.78
N LEU A 77 3.59 -3.36 4.68
CA LEU A 77 2.48 -3.08 5.60
C LEU A 77 2.83 -1.94 6.58
N ASN A 78 4.06 -1.95 7.11
CA ASN A 78 4.55 -0.89 7.98
C ASN A 78 4.62 0.45 7.23
N ALA A 79 5.13 0.47 6.00
CA ALA A 79 5.19 1.67 5.16
C ALA A 79 3.80 2.20 4.79
N ALA A 80 2.79 1.34 4.72
CA ALA A 80 1.41 1.71 4.52
C ALA A 80 0.68 2.19 5.79
N GLY A 81 1.34 2.13 6.95
CA GLY A 81 0.76 2.52 8.24
C GLY A 81 -0.26 1.51 8.78
N ALA A 82 -0.22 0.25 8.33
CA ALA A 82 -1.08 -0.79 8.89
C ALA A 82 -0.65 -1.10 10.34
N THR A 83 -1.63 -1.21 11.24
CA THR A 83 -1.40 -1.49 12.66
C THR A 83 -2.20 -2.69 13.13
N GLY A 84 -1.82 -3.28 14.27
CA GLY A 84 -2.56 -4.39 14.88
C GLY A 84 -2.69 -5.63 13.98
N ILE A 85 -1.76 -5.88 13.07
CA ILE A 85 -1.91 -6.91 12.03
C ILE A 85 -2.01 -8.31 12.64
N GLU A 86 -3.19 -8.93 12.61
CA GLU A 86 -3.39 -10.34 12.96
C GLU A 86 -3.27 -11.24 11.74
N ARG A 87 -3.95 -10.86 10.65
CA ARG A 87 -3.97 -11.58 9.38
C ARG A 87 -3.90 -10.64 8.19
N VAL A 88 -3.19 -11.05 7.14
CA VAL A 88 -3.12 -10.31 5.88
C VAL A 88 -3.53 -11.23 4.74
N ARG A 89 -4.52 -10.80 3.96
CA ARG A 89 -4.91 -11.45 2.73
C ARG A 89 -4.25 -10.73 1.55
N VAL A 90 -3.51 -11.47 0.74
CA VAL A 90 -2.81 -11.00 -0.45
C VAL A 90 -3.63 -11.37 -1.67
N GLU A 91 -4.04 -10.38 -2.45
CA GLU A 91 -4.92 -10.53 -3.59
C GLU A 91 -4.23 -10.12 -4.89
N GLY A 92 -4.47 -10.90 -5.94
CA GLY A 92 -3.90 -10.70 -7.27
C GLY A 92 -4.58 -11.62 -8.27
N ARG A 93 -3.85 -12.01 -9.31
CA ARG A 93 -4.36 -12.87 -10.39
C ARG A 93 -4.61 -14.32 -9.96
N ASP A 94 -3.80 -14.82 -9.03
CA ASP A 94 -3.90 -16.18 -8.53
C ASP A 94 -4.77 -16.26 -7.27
N PRO A 95 -5.20 -17.46 -6.82
CA PRO A 95 -5.97 -17.61 -5.60
C PRO A 95 -5.31 -16.89 -4.43
N ALA A 96 -6.06 -15.96 -3.83
CA ALA A 96 -5.57 -15.12 -2.75
C ALA A 96 -5.12 -15.96 -1.56
N GLN A 97 -4.06 -15.51 -0.90
CA GLN A 97 -3.44 -16.20 0.22
C GLN A 97 -3.60 -15.38 1.49
N THR A 98 -3.80 -16.05 2.61
CA THR A 98 -3.86 -15.40 3.92
C THR A 98 -2.71 -15.86 4.78
N PHE A 99 -2.07 -14.92 5.47
CA PHE A 99 -0.94 -15.14 6.35
C PHE A 99 -1.24 -14.54 7.72
N GLY A 100 -0.94 -15.27 8.78
CA GLY A 100 -0.92 -14.74 10.13
C GLY A 100 0.29 -13.84 10.38
N SER A 101 0.24 -13.04 11.43
CA SER A 101 1.33 -12.13 11.84
C SER A 101 2.70 -12.82 11.99
N ALA A 102 2.71 -14.05 12.49
CA ALA A 102 3.91 -14.88 12.66
C ALA A 102 4.52 -15.33 11.32
N GLU A 103 3.72 -15.46 10.26
CA GLU A 103 4.18 -15.86 8.92
C GLU A 103 4.78 -14.71 8.11
N LEU A 104 4.60 -13.45 8.56
CA LEU A 104 5.11 -12.24 7.89
C LEU A 104 6.63 -12.07 8.04
N THR A 105 7.40 -13.11 7.81
CA THR A 105 8.86 -13.15 8.00
C THR A 105 9.63 -12.38 6.93
N GLU A 106 10.93 -12.20 7.15
CA GLU A 106 11.85 -11.64 6.14
C GLU A 106 11.99 -12.51 4.88
N GLN A 107 11.45 -13.74 4.91
CA GLN A 107 11.48 -14.67 3.79
C GLN A 107 10.23 -14.60 2.92
N LEU A 108 9.26 -13.73 3.26
CA LEU A 108 8.04 -13.50 2.49
C LEU A 108 8.11 -12.13 1.81
N VAL A 109 8.35 -12.13 0.50
CA VAL A 109 8.64 -10.91 -0.26
C VAL A 109 7.60 -10.65 -1.35
N LEU A 110 7.38 -9.37 -1.66
CA LEU A 110 6.69 -8.92 -2.85
C LEU A 110 7.73 -8.65 -3.94
N ASN A 111 8.06 -9.68 -4.71
CA ASN A 111 9.01 -9.57 -5.81
C ASN A 111 8.49 -8.63 -6.90
N ILE A 112 9.28 -7.61 -7.24
CA ILE A 112 9.00 -6.74 -8.38
C ILE A 112 9.48 -7.44 -9.65
N THR A 113 8.56 -7.73 -10.57
CA THR A 113 8.86 -8.48 -11.79
C THR A 113 9.44 -7.58 -12.87
N LYS A 114 10.09 -8.18 -13.87
CA LYS A 114 10.57 -7.45 -15.08
C LYS A 114 9.45 -6.75 -15.87
N ARG A 115 8.18 -7.12 -15.62
CA ARG A 115 7.01 -6.49 -16.24
C ARG A 115 6.41 -5.38 -15.37
N ASN A 116 7.13 -4.93 -14.33
CA ASN A 116 6.63 -3.91 -13.41
C ASN A 116 5.32 -4.33 -12.72
N THR A 117 5.20 -5.63 -12.38
CA THR A 117 4.12 -6.17 -11.56
C THR A 117 4.66 -6.78 -10.28
N LEU A 118 3.79 -7.02 -9.30
CA LEU A 118 4.17 -7.60 -8.01
C LEU A 118 3.86 -9.09 -7.97
N LYS A 119 4.74 -9.87 -7.37
CA LYS A 119 4.56 -11.30 -7.14
C LYS A 119 4.89 -11.64 -5.70
N LEU A 120 3.93 -12.16 -4.95
CA LEU A 120 4.19 -12.75 -3.64
C LEU A 120 4.97 -14.05 -3.80
N THR A 121 6.10 -14.15 -3.11
CA THR A 121 6.93 -15.35 -3.05
C THR A 121 7.52 -15.53 -1.67
N GLY A 122 7.78 -16.79 -1.29
CA GLY A 122 8.54 -17.08 -0.08
C GLY A 122 9.29 -18.41 -0.20
N THR A 123 10.39 -18.52 0.54
CA THR A 123 11.24 -19.73 0.59
C THR A 123 10.45 -20.95 1.07
N GLN A 124 9.63 -20.76 2.10
CA GLN A 124 8.78 -21.80 2.72
C GLN A 124 7.42 -21.95 2.03
N LEU A 125 7.13 -21.16 1.00
CA LEU A 125 5.88 -21.28 0.25
C LEU A 125 6.03 -22.24 -0.91
N GLY A 126 5.12 -23.22 -0.96
CA GLY A 126 4.80 -23.93 -2.19
C GLY A 126 4.42 -22.95 -3.30
N ARG A 127 4.80 -23.26 -4.54
CA ARG A 127 4.53 -22.38 -5.69
C ARG A 127 3.03 -22.14 -5.92
N ASP A 128 2.19 -23.09 -5.53
CA ASP A 128 0.74 -23.02 -5.56
C ASP A 128 0.19 -21.91 -4.65
N ARG A 129 0.98 -21.50 -3.63
CA ARG A 129 0.69 -20.37 -2.75
C ARG A 129 1.35 -19.06 -3.19
N TRP A 130 1.94 -19.00 -4.38
CA TRP A 130 2.45 -17.73 -4.91
C TRP A 130 1.32 -16.96 -5.59
N VAL A 131 1.28 -15.66 -5.35
CA VAL A 131 0.27 -14.77 -5.95
C VAL A 131 0.94 -13.84 -6.92
N ARG A 132 0.59 -13.93 -8.21
CA ARG A 132 1.09 -13.02 -9.26
C ARG A 132 0.16 -11.84 -9.44
N ASP A 133 0.75 -10.77 -9.96
CA ASP A 133 0.09 -9.51 -10.27
C ASP A 133 -0.72 -9.03 -9.05
N VAL A 134 -0.03 -9.01 -7.89
CA VAL A 134 -0.60 -8.58 -6.61
C VAL A 134 -1.01 -7.12 -6.73
N THR A 135 -2.25 -6.83 -6.36
CA THR A 135 -2.83 -5.48 -6.44
C THR A 135 -3.37 -4.98 -5.12
N THR A 136 -3.71 -5.89 -4.19
CA THR A 136 -4.31 -5.52 -2.90
C THR A 136 -3.77 -6.37 -1.76
N LEU A 137 -3.47 -5.72 -0.63
CA LEU A 137 -3.27 -6.33 0.68
C LEU A 137 -4.43 -5.95 1.59
N VAL A 138 -5.18 -6.91 2.09
CA VAL A 138 -6.26 -6.70 3.05
C VAL A 138 -5.80 -7.11 4.44
N VAL A 139 -5.63 -6.12 5.31
CA VAL A 139 -5.22 -6.25 6.70
C VAL A 139 -6.45 -6.46 7.57
N ASN A 140 -6.44 -7.54 8.34
CA ASN A 140 -7.40 -7.86 9.36
C ASN A 140 -6.67 -7.78 10.71
N PRO A 141 -6.98 -6.75 11.52
CA PRO A 141 -6.46 -6.66 12.87
C PRO A 141 -7.20 -7.57 13.84
#